data_AF-A0A954ZBD3-F1
#
_entry.id   AF-A0A954ZBD3-F1
#
_cell.length_a   1.000
_cell.length_b   1.000
_cell.length_c   1.000
_cell.angle_alpha   90.00
_cell.angle_beta   90.00
_cell.angle_gamma   90.00
#
_symmetry.space_group_name_H-M   'P 1'
#
loop_
_entity.id
_entity.type
_entity.pdbx_description
1 polymer ?
#
loop_
_entity_poly.entity_id
_entity_poly.type
_entity_poly.pdbx_seq_one_letter_code
_entity_poly.pdbx_strand_id
1 'polypeptide(L)'
;MNNFRHILETFENRFPGREYQIEIVAPEFTSVCPKTGHPDFGTITITYVPADLCIELKSLKYYLQSYRNEGIFYENITNVIFDDLSETLKPRKLRVTAAFSARGGITETVVVEQSTAS
;
A
#
# COMPACT_ATOMS: atom_id res chain seq x y z
N MET A 1 -10.38 5.91 -12.67
CA MET A 1 -10.13 5.38 -11.31
C MET A 1 -9.87 6.56 -10.40
N ASN A 2 -10.42 6.56 -9.19
CA ASN A 2 -10.17 7.67 -8.27
C ASN A 2 -8.69 7.69 -7.88
N ASN A 3 -8.07 8.86 -7.98
CA ASN A 3 -6.66 9.07 -7.64
C ASN A 3 -6.59 9.68 -6.23
N PHE A 4 -6.15 8.88 -5.25
CA PHE A 4 -6.04 9.30 -3.85
C PHE A 4 -4.62 9.69 -3.44
N ARG A 5 -3.65 9.61 -4.36
CA ARG A 5 -2.24 9.89 -4.06
C ARG A 5 -2.00 11.24 -3.42
N HIS A 6 -2.79 12.25 -3.80
CA HIS A 6 -2.73 13.61 -3.26
C HIS A 6 -2.95 13.68 -1.73
N ILE A 7 -3.49 12.63 -1.11
CA ILE A 7 -3.66 12.51 0.34
C ILE A 7 -2.33 12.18 1.03
N LEU A 8 -1.39 11.51 0.35
CA LEU A 8 -0.14 11.05 0.94
C LEU A 8 0.79 12.23 1.26
N GLU A 9 1.27 12.27 2.50
CA GLU A 9 2.24 13.23 3.00
C GLU A 9 3.53 12.51 3.37
N THR A 10 4.65 13.24 3.32
CA THR A 10 5.99 12.72 3.61
C THR A 10 6.75 13.65 4.53
N PHE A 11 7.77 13.11 5.19
CA PHE A 11 8.77 13.89 5.92
C PHE A 11 10.19 13.41 5.59
N GLU A 12 11.18 14.25 5.89
CA GLU A 12 12.59 13.96 5.59
C GLU A 12 13.13 12.76 6.39
N ASN A 13 13.82 11.85 5.71
CA ASN A 13 14.64 10.84 6.35
C ASN A 13 15.87 11.51 6.98
N ARG A 14 16.02 11.41 8.31
CA ARG A 14 17.13 12.00 9.05
C ARG A 14 18.44 11.19 8.97
N PHE A 15 18.39 9.97 8.42
CA PHE A 15 19.54 9.07 8.29
C PHE A 15 19.69 8.50 6.86
N PRO A 16 19.77 9.33 5.79
CA PRO A 16 19.76 8.86 4.40
C PRO A 16 21.02 8.07 4.01
N GLY A 17 22.11 8.23 4.76
CA GLY A 17 23.38 7.51 4.58
C GLY A 17 23.42 6.11 5.19
N ARG A 18 22.35 5.66 5.87
CA ARG A 18 22.24 4.32 6.44
C ARG A 18 21.03 3.61 5.86
N GLU A 19 21.22 2.40 5.36
CA GLU A 19 20.10 1.54 4.98
C GLU A 19 19.39 1.03 6.24
N TYR A 20 18.09 1.25 6.32
CA TYR A 20 17.20 0.67 7.32
C TYR A 20 15.85 0.37 6.68
N GLN A 21 15.14 -0.62 7.21
CA GLN A 21 13.83 -1.04 6.70
C GLN A 21 12.72 -0.55 7.64
N ILE A 22 11.66 -0.03 7.05
CA ILE A 22 10.40 0.28 7.74
C ILE A 22 9.37 -0.76 7.30
N GLU A 23 8.66 -1.36 8.26
CA GLU A 23 7.48 -2.17 8.03
C GLU A 23 6.26 -1.51 8.66
N ILE A 24 5.19 -1.40 7.87
CA ILE A 24 3.89 -0.87 8.29
C ILE A 24 2.85 -1.94 7.99
N VAL A 25 2.08 -2.33 9.01
CA VAL A 25 0.99 -3.29 8.89
C VAL A 25 -0.33 -2.57 9.14
N ALA A 26 -1.21 -2.57 8.13
CA ALA A 26 -2.54 -2.00 8.18
C ALA A 26 -3.58 -3.14 8.11
N PRO A 27 -4.02 -3.68 9.27
CA PRO A 27 -4.91 -4.85 9.34
C PRO A 27 -6.39 -4.52 9.06
N GLU A 28 -6.73 -3.24 8.92
CA GLU A 28 -8.11 -2.76 8.78
C GLU A 28 -8.43 -2.30 7.35
N PHE A 29 -7.72 -2.82 6.34
CA PHE A 29 -7.97 -2.44 4.95
C PHE A 29 -9.29 -3.03 4.46
N THR A 30 -10.06 -2.22 3.73
CA THR A 30 -11.31 -2.67 3.12
C THR A 30 -11.59 -1.93 1.81
N SER A 31 -12.24 -2.63 0.88
CA SER A 31 -12.72 -2.11 -0.40
C SER A 31 -14.01 -2.83 -0.82
N VAL A 32 -14.51 -2.61 -2.04
CA VAL A 32 -15.72 -3.25 -2.55
C VAL A 32 -15.38 -4.12 -3.75
N CYS A 33 -15.99 -5.31 -3.82
CA CYS A 33 -15.87 -6.17 -4.99
C CYS A 33 -16.60 -5.54 -6.19
N PRO A 34 -15.92 -5.30 -7.33
CA PRO A 34 -16.52 -4.69 -8.51
C PRO A 34 -17.74 -5.45 -9.07
N LYS A 35 -17.81 -6.76 -8.81
CA LYS A 35 -18.85 -7.65 -9.38
C LYS A 35 -20.09 -7.76 -8.51
N THR A 36 -19.91 -7.82 -7.20
CA THR A 36 -21.00 -8.18 -6.27
C THR A 36 -21.40 -7.04 -5.35
N GLY A 37 -20.59 -5.99 -5.22
CA GLY A 37 -20.83 -4.89 -4.29
C GLY A 37 -20.60 -5.23 -2.81
N HIS A 38 -20.21 -6.48 -2.49
CA HIS A 38 -19.88 -6.85 -1.12
C HIS A 38 -18.53 -6.28 -0.68
N PRO A 39 -18.38 -5.95 0.62
CA PRO A 39 -17.12 -5.47 1.16
C PRO A 39 -16.06 -6.56 1.21
N ASP A 40 -14.85 -6.19 0.82
CA ASP A 40 -13.62 -6.97 0.93
C ASP A 40 -12.81 -6.47 2.10
N PHE A 41 -12.20 -7.39 2.84
CA PHE A 41 -11.36 -7.09 4.00
C PHE A 41 -10.00 -7.75 3.83
N GLY A 42 -8.94 -7.07 4.23
CA GLY A 42 -7.60 -7.61 4.16
C GLY A 42 -6.62 -6.84 5.02
N THR A 43 -5.40 -7.35 5.04
CA THR A 43 -4.24 -6.69 5.66
C THR A 43 -3.32 -6.22 4.55
N ILE A 44 -2.97 -4.93 4.58
CA ILE A 44 -1.93 -4.35 3.73
C ILE A 44 -0.65 -4.24 4.55
N THR A 45 0.40 -4.93 4.11
CA THR A 45 1.75 -4.80 4.66
C THR A 45 2.62 -4.05 3.65
N ILE A 46 3.18 -2.92 4.08
CA ILE A 46 4.11 -2.09 3.30
C ILE A 46 5.47 -2.20 3.94
N THR A 47 6.45 -2.67 3.18
CA THR A 47 7.85 -2.75 3.59
C THR A 47 8.68 -1.91 2.65
N TYR A 48 9.45 -0.95 3.16
CA TYR A 48 10.31 -0.13 2.30
C TYR A 48 11.61 0.27 2.98
N VAL A 49 12.61 0.56 2.16
CA VAL A 49 13.86 1.19 2.57
C VAL A 49 13.84 2.63 2.06
N PRO A 50 13.72 3.65 2.93
CA PRO A 50 13.65 5.04 2.50
C PRO A 50 14.95 5.49 1.82
N ALA A 51 14.81 6.35 0.81
CA ALA A 51 15.89 7.21 0.33
C ALA A 51 15.86 8.50 1.16
N ASP A 52 15.32 9.59 0.61
CA ASP A 52 15.28 10.89 1.28
C ASP A 52 13.96 11.14 2.05
N LEU A 53 12.92 10.35 1.78
CA LEU A 53 11.58 10.57 2.33
C LEU A 53 11.07 9.34 3.08
N CYS A 54 10.32 9.61 4.16
CA CYS A 54 9.53 8.65 4.90
C CYS A 54 8.05 9.03 4.81
N ILE A 55 7.17 8.02 4.78
CA ILE A 55 5.73 8.23 4.74
C ILE A 55 5.19 8.73 6.09
N GLU A 56 4.28 9.70 6.08
CA GLU A 56 3.55 10.13 7.27
C GLU A 56 2.35 9.19 7.51
N LEU A 57 2.25 8.60 8.72
CA LEU A 57 1.31 7.50 8.99
C LEU A 57 -0.17 7.90 8.99
N LYS A 58 -0.51 9.14 9.39
CA LYS A 58 -1.90 9.61 9.40
C LYS A 58 -2.43 9.78 7.97
N SER A 59 -1.63 10.31 7.06
CA SER A 59 -1.91 10.47 5.64
C SER A 59 -2.07 9.12 4.96
N LEU A 60 -1.16 8.17 5.24
CA LEU A 60 -1.25 6.79 4.76
C LEU A 60 -2.54 6.11 5.20
N LYS A 61 -2.94 6.28 6.47
CA LYS A 61 -4.22 5.77 6.97
C LYS A 61 -5.40 6.33 6.17
N TYR A 62 -5.46 7.64 5.94
CA TYR A 62 -6.57 8.24 5.17
C TYR A 62 -6.56 7.83 3.69
N TYR A 63 -5.38 7.70 3.10
CA TYR A 63 -5.23 7.14 1.76
C TYR A 63 -5.81 5.73 1.67
N LEU A 64 -5.42 4.82 2.57
CA LEU A 64 -5.94 3.44 2.60
C LEU A 64 -7.45 3.39 2.88
N GLN A 65 -7.97 4.26 3.76
CA GLN A 65 -9.39 4.35 4.06
C GLN A 65 -10.23 4.88 2.88
N SER A 66 -9.63 5.59 1.93
CA SER A 66 -10.34 6.12 0.75
C SER A 66 -10.85 5.01 -0.17
N TYR A 67 -10.27 3.81 -0.10
CA TYR A 67 -10.70 2.65 -0.87
C TYR A 67 -11.94 1.94 -0.33
N ARG A 68 -12.45 2.32 0.86
CA ARG A 68 -13.54 1.62 1.56
C ARG A 68 -14.77 1.34 0.70
N ASN A 69 -15.12 2.27 -0.20
CA ASN A 69 -16.28 2.18 -1.07
C ASN A 69 -15.91 1.99 -2.55
N GLU A 70 -14.64 1.75 -2.84
CA GLU A 70 -14.15 1.63 -4.22
C GLU A 70 -14.29 0.21 -4.73
N GLY A 71 -14.93 0.07 -5.89
CA GLY A 71 -15.02 -1.18 -6.62
C GLY A 71 -13.70 -1.54 -7.28
N ILE A 72 -12.87 -2.38 -6.66
CA ILE A 72 -11.53 -2.70 -7.20
C ILE A 72 -11.12 -4.16 -6.94
N PHE A 73 -10.45 -4.78 -7.92
CA PHE A 73 -9.87 -6.12 -7.77
C PHE A 73 -8.59 -6.08 -6.92
N TYR A 74 -8.27 -7.18 -6.23
CA TYR A 74 -7.16 -7.28 -5.28
C TYR A 74 -5.81 -7.02 -5.96
N GLU A 75 -5.63 -7.55 -7.16
CA GLU A 75 -4.43 -7.40 -7.97
C GLU A 75 -4.24 -5.94 -8.36
N ASN A 76 -5.32 -5.28 -8.77
CA ASN A 76 -5.28 -3.88 -9.19
C ASN A 76 -4.98 -2.95 -8.00
N ILE A 77 -5.71 -3.08 -6.89
CA ILE A 77 -5.49 -2.21 -5.72
C ILE A 77 -4.08 -2.35 -5.14
N THR A 78 -3.52 -3.56 -5.14
CA THR A 78 -2.15 -3.80 -4.67
C THR A 78 -1.12 -3.07 -5.53
N ASN A 79 -1.27 -3.12 -6.86
CA ASN A 79 -0.38 -2.41 -7.79
C ASN A 79 -0.55 -0.89 -7.69
N VAL A 80 -1.78 -0.39 -7.54
CA VAL A 80 -2.03 1.05 -7.38
C VAL A 80 -1.42 1.60 -6.10
N ILE A 81 -1.57 0.88 -4.98
CA ILE A 81 -0.91 1.24 -3.73
C ILE A 81 0.62 1.25 -3.91
N PHE A 82 1.16 0.26 -4.61
CA PHE A 82 2.59 0.21 -4.91
C PHE A 82 3.06 1.41 -5.75
N ASP A 83 2.37 1.73 -6.84
CA ASP A 83 2.72 2.83 -7.75
C ASP A 83 2.65 4.18 -7.02
N ASP A 84 1.56 4.43 -6.29
CA ASP A 84 1.37 5.67 -5.54
C ASP A 84 2.47 5.86 -4.48
N LEU A 85 2.85 4.80 -3.76
CA LEU A 85 3.94 4.85 -2.77
C LEU A 85 5.31 4.96 -3.44
N SER A 86 5.54 4.26 -4.55
CA SER A 86 6.79 4.32 -5.33
C SER A 86 7.06 5.74 -5.82
N GLU A 87 6.05 6.38 -6.42
CA GLU A 87 6.16 7.74 -6.93
C GLU A 87 6.28 8.78 -5.81
N THR A 88 5.59 8.57 -4.69
CA THR A 88 5.61 9.49 -3.54
C THR A 88 6.92 9.43 -2.77
N LEU A 89 7.46 8.23 -2.51
CA LEU A 89 8.59 8.03 -1.61
C LEU A 89 9.93 7.90 -2.35
N LYS A 90 9.91 7.49 -3.62
CA LYS A 90 11.11 7.10 -4.40
C LYS A 90 12.09 6.25 -3.57
N PRO A 91 11.61 5.16 -2.94
CA PRO A 91 12.41 4.41 -1.97
C PRO A 91 13.45 3.55 -2.69
N ARG A 92 14.50 3.13 -1.96
CA ARG A 92 15.52 2.21 -2.51
C ARG A 92 14.96 0.82 -2.79
N LYS A 93 14.03 0.38 -1.94
CA LYS A 93 13.29 -0.88 -2.02
C LYS A 93 11.86 -0.61 -1.58
N LEU A 94 10.90 -1.23 -2.24
CA LEU A 94 9.49 -1.18 -1.84
C LEU A 94 8.86 -2.53 -2.11
N ARG A 95 8.08 -3.01 -1.15
CA ARG A 95 7.20 -4.16 -1.27
C ARG A 95 5.85 -3.81 -0.67
N VAL A 96 4.79 -4.14 -1.40
CA VAL A 96 3.42 -4.11 -0.92
C VAL A 96 2.88 -5.52 -0.98
N THR A 97 2.34 -5.99 0.14
CA THR A 97 1.66 -7.28 0.26
C THR A 97 0.23 -7.04 0.71
N ALA A 98 -0.75 -7.48 -0.07
CA ALA A 98 -2.16 -7.41 0.29
C ALA A 98 -2.70 -8.83 0.50
N ALA A 99 -3.02 -9.18 1.74
CA ALA A 99 -3.59 -10.47 2.11
C ALA A 99 -5.08 -10.33 2.40
N PHE A 100 -5.93 -10.83 1.50
CA PHE A 100 -7.38 -10.70 1.60
C PHE A 100 -8.04 -11.88 2.31
N SER A 101 -9.09 -11.56 3.07
CA SER A 101 -9.91 -12.53 3.80
C SER A 101 -10.65 -13.46 2.86
N ALA A 102 -11.02 -14.64 3.37
CA ALA A 102 -11.62 -15.68 2.55
C ALA A 102 -12.98 -15.25 1.95
N ARG A 103 -13.17 -15.54 0.66
CA ARG A 103 -14.48 -15.50 0.00
C ARG A 103 -14.76 -16.84 -0.65
N GLY A 104 -15.91 -17.43 -0.32
CA GLY A 104 -16.24 -18.80 -0.75
C GLY A 104 -15.22 -19.85 -0.28
N GLY A 105 -14.53 -19.60 0.84
CA GLY A 105 -13.46 -20.47 1.35
C GLY A 105 -12.09 -20.29 0.70
N ILE A 106 -11.92 -19.30 -0.19
CA ILE A 106 -10.67 -19.05 -0.92
C ILE A 106 -10.09 -17.72 -0.47
N THR A 107 -8.80 -17.70 -0.16
CA THR A 107 -8.02 -16.48 0.14
C THR A 107 -7.08 -16.17 -1.01
N GLU A 108 -6.71 -14.90 -1.14
CA GLU A 108 -5.72 -14.44 -2.10
C GLU A 108 -4.73 -13.48 -1.42
N THR A 109 -3.45 -13.66 -1.73
CA THR A 109 -2.39 -12.74 -1.32
C THR A 109 -1.67 -12.26 -2.56
N VAL A 110 -1.68 -10.95 -2.77
CA VAL A 110 -0.98 -10.30 -3.88
C VAL A 110 0.27 -9.63 -3.34
N VAL A 111 1.40 -9.83 -4.02
CA VAL A 111 2.69 -9.20 -3.66
C VAL A 111 3.24 -8.50 -4.90
N VAL A 112 3.63 -7.24 -4.72
CA VAL A 112 4.41 -6.47 -5.70
C VAL A 112 5.64 -5.93 -5.00
N GLU A 113 6.81 -6.10 -5.61
CA GLU A 113 8.07 -5.60 -5.07
C GLU A 113 9.01 -5.07 -6.14
N GLN A 114 9.77 -4.04 -5.78
CA GLN A 114 10.92 -3.57 -6.55
C GLN A 114 12.14 -3.45 -5.64
N SER A 115 13.28 -3.80 -6.21
CA SER A 115 14.59 -3.42 -5.68
C SER A 115 15.32 -2.69 -6.80
N THR A 116 15.76 -1.46 -6.54
CA THR A 116 16.66 -0.80 -7.49
C THR A 116 17.95 -1.61 -7.56
N ALA A 117 18.35 -2.05 -8.76
CA ALA A 117 19.66 -2.67 -8.94
C ALA A 117 20.74 -1.64 -8.59
N SER A 118 21.61 -2.00 -7.65
CA SER A 118 22.76 -1.21 -7.22
C SER A 118 23.70 -0.86 -8.37
#